data_AF-A0A821FLA0-F1
#
_entry.id   AF-A0A821FLA0-F1
#
_cell.length_a   1.000
_cell.length_b   1.000
_cell.length_c   1.000
_cell.angle_alpha   90.00
_cell.angle_beta   90.00
_cell.angle_gamma   90.00
#
_symmetry.space_group_name_H-M   'P 1'
#
loop_
_entity.id
_entity.type
_entity.pdbx_description
1 polymer ?
#
loop_
_entity_poly.entity_id
_entity_poly.type
_entity_poly.pdbx_seq_one_letter_code
_entity_poly.pdbx_strand_id
1 'polypeptide(L)' 'APLCLIVSPTRELALQTEREARKFAFETPVIPCSAVGGHDMFTVSDRLRQGCHILSATTGRLKDMVEKGR' A
#
# COMPACT_ATOMS: atom_id res chain seq x y z
N ALA A 1 5.67 9.62 5.09
CA ALA A 1 5.80 8.15 5.20
C ALA A 1 4.54 7.61 5.88
N PRO A 2 4.07 6.39 5.53
CA PRO A 2 2.88 5.81 6.14
C PRO A 2 3.05 5.60 7.65
N LEU A 3 1.96 5.73 8.40
CA LEU A 3 1.93 5.55 9.85
C LEU A 3 1.90 4.06 10.23
N CYS A 4 1.34 3.22 9.36
CA CYS A 4 1.23 1.78 9.54
C CYS A 4 1.65 1.05 8.27
N LEU A 5 2.43 -0.02 8.45
CA LEU A 5 2.82 -0.95 7.40
C LEU A 5 2.27 -2.34 7.73
N ILE A 6 1.56 -2.93 6.79
CA ILE A 6 1.07 -4.31 6.85
C ILE A 6 1.79 -5.09 5.74
N VAL A 7 2.45 -6.19 6.10
CA VAL A 7 3.14 -7.05 5.15
C VAL A 7 2.32 -8.32 4.94
N SER A 8 1.95 -8.58 3.69
CA SER A 8 1.23 -9.80 3.31
C SER A 8 2.08 -10.71 2.40
N PRO A 9 1.97 -12.04 2.55
CA PRO A 9 2.75 -13.00 1.75
C PRO A 9 2.33 -13.06 0.27
N THR A 10 1.11 -12.64 -0.07
CA THR A 10 0.57 -12.71 -1.43
C THR A 10 -0.03 -11.38 -1.88
N ARG A 11 -0.12 -11.20 -3.20
CA ARG A 11 -0.73 -9.99 -3.79
C ARG A 11 -2.20 -9.89 -3.44
N GLU A 12 -2.89 -11.02 -3.49
CA GLU A 12 -4.32 -11.17 -3.26
C GLU A 12 -4.66 -10.76 -1.83
N LEU A 13 -3.88 -11.22 -0.85
CA LEU A 13 -4.10 -10.89 0.55
C LEU A 13 -3.80 -9.41 0.83
N ALA A 14 -2.72 -8.85 0.29
CA ALA A 14 -2.44 -7.42 0.45
C ALA A 14 -3.55 -6.53 -0.12
N LEU A 15 -4.12 -6.89 -1.27
CA LEU A 15 -5.24 -6.19 -1.89
C LEU A 15 -6.54 -6.35 -1.08
N GLN A 16 -6.77 -7.53 -0.48
CA GLN A 16 -7.89 -7.75 0.43
C GLN A 16 -7.78 -6.88 1.68
N THR A 17 -6.60 -6.83 2.31
CA THR A 17 -6.35 -5.97 3.47
C THR A 17 -6.60 -4.50 3.15
N GLU A 18 -6.12 -3.99 2.01
CA GLU A 18 -6.41 -2.61 1.59
C GLU A 18 -7.93 -2.38 1.43
N ARG A 19 -8.63 -3.32 0.81
CA ARG A 19 -10.08 -3.23 0.58
C ARG A 19 -10.86 -3.18 1.89
N GLU A 20 -10.53 -4.03 2.85
CA GLU A 20 -11.17 -4.01 4.17
C GLU A 20 -10.79 -2.75 4.96
N ALA A 21 -9.52 -2.32 4.92
CA ALA A 21 -9.08 -1.07 5.53
C ALA A 21 -9.85 0.14 4.97
N ARG A 22 -10.18 0.16 3.67
CA ARG A 22 -11.01 1.22 3.07
C ARG A 22 -12.42 1.28 3.66
N LYS A 23 -13.02 0.15 4.04
CA LYS A 23 -14.33 0.13 4.70
C LYS A 23 -14.25 0.73 6.10
N PHE A 24 -13.20 0.39 6.86
CA PHE A 24 -12.99 0.94 8.19
C PHE A 24 -12.56 2.41 8.19
N ALA A 25 -11.94 2.86 7.10
CA ALA A 25 -11.54 4.25 6.92
C ALA A 25 -12.68 5.17 6.44
N PHE A 26 -13.89 4.64 6.21
CA PHE A 26 -15.04 5.44 5.79
C PHE A 26 -15.31 6.58 6.78
N GLU A 27 -15.53 7.80 6.25
CA GLU A 27 -15.69 9.04 7.03
C GLU A 27 -14.51 9.40 7.95
N THR A 28 -13.31 8.93 7.62
CA THR A 28 -12.06 9.32 8.29
C THR A 28 -11.06 9.91 7.30
N PRO A 29 -10.04 10.65 7.76
CA PRO A 29 -8.94 11.10 6.89
C PRO A 29 -7.94 9.98 6.56
N VAL A 30 -8.14 8.74 7.05
CA VAL A 30 -7.22 7.63 6.83
C VAL A 30 -7.25 7.22 5.36
N ILE A 31 -6.07 7.04 4.76
CA ILE A 31 -5.89 6.69 3.34
C ILE A 31 -5.13 5.37 3.28
N PRO A 32 -5.84 4.24 3.12
CA PRO A 32 -5.21 2.95 2.86
C PRO A 32 -4.72 2.88 1.41
N CYS A 33 -3.53 2.31 1.22
CA CYS A 33 -2.96 2.01 -0.09
C CYS A 33 -2.38 0.60 -0.08
N SER A 34 -2.14 0.05 -1.28
CA SER A 34 -1.33 -1.15 -1.44
C SER A 34 -0.15 -0.99 -2.37
N ALA A 35 0.90 -1.74 -2.09
CA ALA A 35 2.10 -1.87 -2.92
C ALA A 35 2.40 -3.36 -3.16
N VAL A 36 1.92 -3.88 -4.28
CA VAL A 36 2.09 -5.30 -4.63
C VAL A 36 2.74 -5.42 -6.01
N GLY A 37 3.35 -6.58 -6.29
CA GLY A 37 3.93 -6.91 -7.61
C GLY A 37 2.90 -6.76 -8.74
N GLY A 38 3.34 -6.68 -10.00
CA GLY A 38 2.47 -6.63 -11.18
C GLY A 38 1.53 -5.42 -11.34
N HIS A 39 1.56 -4.45 -10.43
CA HIS A 39 1.11 -3.10 -10.71
C HIS A 39 2.29 -2.26 -11.22
N ASP A 40 1.98 -1.35 -12.15
CA ASP A 40 2.93 -0.35 -12.61
C ASP A 40 3.42 0.52 -11.43
N MET A 41 4.73 0.76 -11.39
CA MET A 41 5.35 1.44 -10.26
C MET A 41 5.01 2.93 -10.23
N PHE A 42 4.78 3.57 -11.37
CA PHE A 42 4.36 4.97 -11.42
C PHE A 42 2.98 5.13 -10.81
N THR A 43 2.05 4.24 -11.14
CA THR A 43 0.70 4.23 -10.57
C THR A 43 0.72 4.09 -9.04
N VAL A 44 1.53 3.17 -8.51
CA VAL A 44 1.69 2.99 -7.06
C VAL A 44 2.31 4.25 -6.44
N SER A 45 3.35 4.80 -7.05
CA SER A 45 4.04 5.99 -6.54
C SER A 45 3.13 7.22 -6.52
N ASP A 46 2.29 7.40 -7.54
CA ASP A 46 1.35 8.51 -7.61
C ASP A 46 0.28 8.43 -6.52
N ARG A 47 -0.29 7.24 -6.29
CA ARG A 47 -1.21 7.02 -5.16
C ARG A 47 -0.58 7.32 -3.81
N LEU A 48 0.67 6.91 -3.60
CA LEU A 48 1.36 7.19 -2.35
C LEU A 48 1.63 8.69 -2.16
N ARG A 49 1.86 9.43 -3.25
CA ARG A 49 2.01 10.90 -3.23
C ARG A 49 0.70 11.63 -2.91
N GLN A 50 -0.44 11.07 -3.28
CA GLN A 50 -1.76 11.61 -2.90
C GLN A 50 -2.06 11.44 -1.40
N GLY A 51 -1.25 10.64 -0.68
CA GLY A 51 -1.36 10.39 0.75
C GLY A 51 -1.46 8.89 1.03
N CYS A 52 -0.78 8.44 2.07
CA CYS A 52 -0.84 7.05 2.52
C CYS A 52 -0.64 7.02 4.03
N HIS A 53 -1.67 6.60 4.76
CA HIS A 53 -1.64 6.43 6.21
C HIS A 53 -1.40 4.96 6.58
N ILE A 54 -1.97 4.03 5.82
CA ILE A 54 -1.80 2.58 5.97
C ILE A 54 -1.30 2.03 4.63
N LEU A 55 -0.16 1.36 4.63
CA LEU A 55 0.40 0.68 3.46
C LEU A 55 0.31 -0.83 3.63
N SER A 56 -0.44 -1.51 2.76
CA SER A 56 -0.49 -2.97 2.65
C SER A 56 0.41 -3.45 1.51
N ALA A 57 1.48 -4.19 1.78
CA ALA A 57 2.49 -4.50 0.78
C ALA A 57 2.93 -5.97 0.77
N THR A 58 3.38 -6.44 -0.40
CA THR A 58 4.16 -7.69 -0.46
C THR A 58 5.64 -7.42 -0.23
N THR A 59 6.35 -8.36 0.38
CA THR A 59 7.77 -8.22 0.75
C THR A 59 8.65 -7.80 -0.42
N GLY A 60 8.51 -8.46 -1.58
CA GLY A 60 9.29 -8.14 -2.78
C GLY A 60 9.07 -6.70 -3.28
N ARG A 61 7.80 -6.28 -3.38
CA ARG A 61 7.49 -4.92 -3.86
C ARG A 61 7.90 -3.85 -2.86
N LEU A 62 7.74 -4.09 -1.56
CA LEU A 62 8.20 -3.18 -0.51
C LEU A 62 9.72 -2.99 -0.58
N LYS A 63 10.46 -4.09 -0.70
CA LYS A 63 11.93 -4.04 -0.84
C LYS A 63 12.36 -3.23 -2.07
N ASP A 64 11.75 -3.50 -3.22
CA ASP A 64 12.04 -2.75 -4.47
C ASP A 64 11.84 -1.24 -4.32
N MET A 65 10.83 -0.82 -3.56
CA MET A 65 10.52 0.58 -3.33
C MET A 65 11.53 1.25 -2.39
N VAL A 66 11.87 0.58 -1.28
CA VAL A 66 12.87 1.05 -0.33
C VAL A 66 14.24 1.21 -1.00
N GLU A 67 14.67 0.20 -1.77
CA GLU A 67 15.96 0.24 -2.47
C GLU A 67 16.03 1.35 -3.54
N LYS A 68 14.89 1.73 -4.12
CA LYS A 68 14.78 2.80 -5.13
C LYS A 68 14.47 4.18 -4.55
N GLY A 69 14.36 4.30 -3.22
CA GLY A 69 14.03 5.56 -2.54
C GLY A 69 12.65 6.11 -2.92
N ARG A 70 11.67 5.24 -3.16
CA ARG A 70 10.31 5.60 -3.57
C ARG A 70 9.29 5.46 -2.45
#